data_AF-A0A1V8V145-F1
#
_entry.id   AF-A0A1V8V145-F1
#
_cell.length_a   1.000
_cell.length_b   1.000
_cell.length_c   1.000
_cell.angle_alpha   90.00
_cell.angle_beta   90.00
_cell.angle_gamma   90.00
#
_symmetry.space_group_name_H-M   'P 1'
#
loop_
_entity.id
_entity.type
_entity.pdbx_description
1 polymer ?
#
loop_
_entity_poly.entity_id
_entity_poly.type
_entity_poly.pdbx_seq_one_letter_code
_entity_poly.pdbx_strand_id
1 'polypeptide(L)'
;MLKSTRPSSLRAALLALPKTLDETYQRMLNNINEADRSYALTLLRWLAYAQSPLSLLELAEADIIDPKDDPAADGLVDVDDRGDWADTFNILAGFVTIDGVQEREVDRGVDSAGDVSMTHANRQIEESIRVRLAHFSVKEHLESARILGSDAKYFHLDPLREHRYLTYSCLVYLTHYTASPLKTSTKTDLAAFPLLVHAAKTWAHHASLQQRSNGVREMVFLQSEPRKRGWLEIYTPERSWVQPFKRSNWGIGTALYYASLLGLEAVVQDLLSGRADVNTQGGYYGNALQAASGCGHEKVVQILIDVGADVNAQGGYYGNALQAASIRGHEKVAQMLIDAGADVNARGGEALDSALQAATFGGNAKVVQVLIEAGVDVNAHGGGGYSNALHAASALGHEKVVQVLIDAGADLNAQDEGLYSNALLAASAKGDEKVVQMLIDAGVDVNAQEGQFYNNALQAASEEGHEKEQTSTLTDDAIPVR
;
A
#
# COMPACT_ATOMS: atom_id res chain seq x y z
N MET A 1 -35.62 11.16 -24.03
CA MET A 1 -35.95 11.41 -25.45
C MET A 1 -37.06 12.47 -25.58
N LEU A 2 -37.04 13.27 -26.65
CA LEU A 2 -38.09 14.28 -26.92
C LEU A 2 -39.43 13.60 -27.18
N LYS A 3 -40.47 13.93 -26.40
CA LYS A 3 -41.82 13.36 -26.53
C LYS A 3 -42.55 13.80 -27.82
N SER A 4 -42.00 14.78 -28.56
CA SER A 4 -42.61 15.31 -29.79
C SER A 4 -41.59 16.10 -30.61
N THR A 5 -41.61 15.97 -31.94
CA THR A 5 -40.77 16.71 -32.90
C THR A 5 -41.39 18.04 -33.35
N ARG A 6 -42.52 18.46 -32.76
CA ARG A 6 -43.16 19.73 -33.12
C ARG A 6 -42.27 20.93 -32.75
N PRO A 7 -42.18 21.98 -33.57
CA PRO A 7 -41.32 23.14 -33.29
C PRO A 7 -41.59 23.83 -31.94
N SER A 8 -42.85 23.87 -31.49
CA SER A 8 -43.22 24.38 -30.18
C SER A 8 -42.72 23.50 -29.03
N SER A 9 -42.83 22.18 -29.17
CA SER A 9 -42.29 21.20 -28.22
C SER A 9 -40.77 21.22 -28.16
N LEU A 10 -40.11 21.41 -29.31
CA LEU A 10 -38.65 21.58 -29.41
C LEU A 10 -38.19 22.88 -28.73
N ARG A 11 -38.86 24.01 -28.99
CA ARG A 11 -38.55 25.28 -28.31
C ARG A 11 -38.78 25.19 -26.80
N ALA A 12 -39.85 24.55 -26.35
CA ALA A 12 -40.10 24.33 -24.93
C ALA A 12 -39.01 23.44 -24.30
N ALA A 13 -38.60 22.37 -24.98
CA ALA A 13 -37.53 21.50 -24.49
C ALA A 13 -36.16 22.18 -24.46
N LEU A 14 -35.84 23.04 -25.44
CA LEU A 14 -34.63 23.84 -25.48
C LEU A 14 -34.60 24.90 -24.36
N LEU A 15 -35.74 25.55 -24.08
CA LEU A 15 -35.86 26.52 -22.98
C LEU A 15 -35.86 25.87 -21.60
N ALA A 16 -36.20 24.58 -21.50
CA ALA A 16 -36.16 23.78 -20.29
C ALA A 16 -34.80 23.05 -20.08
N LEU A 17 -33.77 23.39 -20.86
CA LEU A 17 -32.43 22.88 -20.63
C LEU A 17 -31.85 23.45 -19.32
N PRO A 18 -31.11 22.63 -18.55
CA PRO A 18 -30.36 23.08 -17.40
C PRO A 18 -29.47 24.27 -17.74
N LYS A 19 -29.49 25.30 -16.90
CA LYS A 19 -28.66 26.50 -17.04
C LYS A 19 -27.30 26.35 -16.39
N THR A 20 -27.17 25.40 -15.48
CA THR A 20 -25.93 25.12 -14.74
C THR A 20 -25.58 23.64 -14.80
N LEU A 21 -24.32 23.31 -14.49
CA LEU A 21 -23.89 21.91 -14.32
C LEU A 21 -24.64 21.23 -13.18
N ASP A 22 -24.88 21.95 -12.07
CA ASP A 22 -25.66 21.44 -10.94
C ASP A 22 -27.08 21.04 -11.35
N GLU A 23 -27.79 21.89 -12.11
CA GLU A 23 -29.11 21.56 -12.66
C GLU A 23 -29.05 20.38 -13.65
N THR A 24 -27.93 20.22 -14.36
CA THR A 24 -27.71 19.10 -15.28
C THR A 24 -27.62 17.79 -14.52
N TYR A 25 -26.78 17.74 -13.48
CA TYR A 25 -26.62 16.56 -12.65
C TYR A 25 -27.90 16.22 -11.88
N GLN A 26 -28.58 17.21 -11.29
CA GLN A 26 -29.88 17.01 -10.63
C GLN A 26 -30.91 16.41 -11.59
N ARG A 27 -31.02 16.93 -12.81
CA ARG A 27 -31.94 16.38 -13.82
C ARG A 27 -31.60 14.93 -14.16
N MET A 28 -30.32 14.59 -14.27
CA MET A 28 -29.89 13.22 -14.56
C MET A 28 -30.18 12.27 -13.39
N LEU A 29 -29.86 12.66 -12.15
CA LEU A 29 -30.16 11.87 -10.94
C LEU A 29 -31.66 11.66 -10.75
N ASN A 30 -32.48 12.69 -10.98
CA ASN A 30 -33.93 12.60 -10.85
C ASN A 30 -34.60 11.73 -11.93
N ASN A 31 -33.91 11.51 -13.07
CA ASN A 31 -34.40 10.63 -14.13
C ASN A 31 -34.13 9.14 -13.85
N ILE A 32 -33.34 8.81 -12.83
CA ILE A 32 -33.13 7.43 -12.40
C ILE A 32 -34.45 6.90 -11.84
N ASN A 33 -34.89 5.73 -12.32
CA ASN A 33 -36.13 5.11 -11.89
C ASN A 33 -36.09 4.85 -10.38
N GLU A 34 -37.25 4.96 -9.72
CA GLU A 34 -37.33 4.81 -8.26
C GLU A 34 -36.82 3.45 -7.77
N ALA A 35 -37.06 2.37 -8.55
CA ALA A 35 -36.58 1.02 -8.25
C ALA A 35 -35.05 0.89 -8.32
N ASP A 36 -34.40 1.71 -9.15
CA ASP A 36 -32.95 1.63 -9.42
C ASP A 36 -32.15 2.60 -8.53
N ARG A 37 -32.81 3.37 -7.64
CA ARG A 37 -32.14 4.43 -6.87
C ARG A 37 -31.13 3.89 -5.86
N SER A 38 -31.45 2.81 -5.16
CA SER A 38 -30.53 2.18 -4.21
C SER A 38 -29.29 1.64 -4.92
N TYR A 39 -29.50 0.95 -6.04
CA TYR A 39 -28.45 0.45 -6.93
C TYR A 39 -27.55 1.59 -7.42
N ALA A 40 -28.15 2.65 -7.97
CA ALA A 40 -27.44 3.84 -8.43
C ALA A 40 -26.60 4.49 -7.32
N LEU A 41 -27.14 4.58 -6.10
CA LEU A 41 -26.43 5.14 -4.96
C LEU A 41 -25.20 4.29 -4.62
N THR A 42 -25.34 2.95 -4.57
CA THR A 42 -24.22 2.03 -4.31
C THR A 42 -23.12 2.21 -5.36
N LEU A 43 -23.47 2.20 -6.64
CA LEU A 43 -22.50 2.41 -7.71
C LEU A 43 -21.80 3.77 -7.62
N LEU A 44 -22.56 4.84 -7.36
CA LEU A 44 -21.99 6.19 -7.21
C LEU A 44 -21.01 6.28 -6.03
N ARG A 45 -21.26 5.57 -4.92
CA ARG A 45 -20.32 5.47 -3.79
C ARG A 45 -18.99 4.86 -4.23
N TRP A 46 -19.03 3.71 -4.88
CA TRP A 46 -17.83 3.02 -5.35
C TRP A 46 -17.07 3.82 -6.40
N LEU A 47 -17.77 4.42 -7.37
CA LEU A 47 -17.17 5.28 -8.39
C LEU A 47 -16.54 6.56 -7.83
N ALA A 48 -17.11 7.12 -6.77
CA ALA A 48 -16.61 8.36 -6.17
C ALA A 48 -15.45 8.14 -5.19
N TYR A 49 -15.43 7.01 -4.46
CA TYR A 49 -14.54 6.83 -3.30
C TYR A 49 -13.55 5.67 -3.41
N ALA A 50 -13.69 4.75 -4.36
CA ALA A 50 -12.73 3.65 -4.50
C ALA A 50 -11.32 4.17 -4.79
N GLN A 51 -10.32 3.54 -4.17
CA GLN A 51 -8.91 3.96 -4.28
C GLN A 51 -8.35 3.81 -5.69
N SER A 52 -8.89 2.86 -6.45
CA SER A 52 -8.57 2.62 -7.86
C SER A 52 -9.87 2.41 -8.64
N PRO A 53 -9.94 2.80 -9.92
CA PRO A 53 -11.07 2.48 -10.78
C PRO A 53 -11.39 0.99 -10.75
N LEU A 54 -12.67 0.66 -10.58
CA LEU A 54 -13.15 -0.71 -10.62
C LEU A 54 -13.37 -1.16 -12.07
N SER A 55 -13.20 -2.44 -12.31
CA SER A 55 -13.74 -3.12 -13.48
C SER A 55 -15.25 -3.26 -13.40
N LEU A 56 -15.86 -3.64 -14.52
CA LEU A 56 -17.29 -3.89 -14.59
C LEU A 56 -17.74 -5.04 -13.68
N LEU A 57 -16.94 -6.11 -13.63
CA LEU A 57 -17.22 -7.26 -12.76
C LEU A 57 -17.07 -6.91 -11.28
N GLU A 58 -16.08 -6.10 -10.93
CA GLU A 58 -15.92 -5.61 -9.56
C GLU A 58 -17.10 -4.72 -9.14
N LEU A 59 -17.62 -3.86 -10.03
CA LEU A 59 -18.79 -3.02 -9.73
C LEU A 59 -20.07 -3.84 -9.56
N ALA A 60 -20.28 -4.86 -10.39
CA ALA A 60 -21.43 -5.76 -10.25
C ALA A 60 -21.38 -6.55 -8.93
N GLU A 61 -20.19 -6.99 -8.50
CA GLU A 61 -20.00 -7.61 -7.17
C GLU A 61 -20.19 -6.60 -6.03
N ALA A 62 -19.80 -5.35 -6.25
CA ALA A 62 -19.88 -4.32 -5.24
C ALA A 62 -21.33 -3.92 -4.89
N ASP A 63 -22.24 -4.12 -5.85
CA ASP A 63 -23.66 -3.81 -5.71
C ASP A 63 -24.43 -4.81 -4.85
N ILE A 64 -24.13 -6.10 -4.97
CA ILE A 64 -24.82 -7.16 -4.20
C ILE A 64 -24.47 -7.17 -2.71
N ILE A 65 -23.66 -6.22 -2.23
CA ILE A 65 -23.20 -6.15 -0.86
C ILE A 65 -24.06 -5.14 -0.10
N ASP A 66 -24.84 -5.64 0.86
CA ASP A 66 -25.45 -4.81 1.89
C ASP A 66 -24.58 -4.87 3.16
N PRO A 67 -23.72 -3.86 3.40
CA PRO A 67 -22.88 -3.87 4.57
C PRO A 67 -23.66 -3.73 5.88
N LYS A 68 -24.89 -3.21 5.86
CA LYS A 68 -25.60 -2.63 7.02
C LYS A 68 -24.81 -1.52 7.73
N ASP A 69 -25.50 -0.44 8.07
CA ASP A 69 -24.89 0.68 8.81
C ASP A 69 -24.55 0.32 10.27
N ASP A 70 -25.21 -0.70 10.85
CA ASP A 70 -24.96 -1.18 12.22
C ASP A 70 -23.63 -1.94 12.29
N PRO A 71 -22.61 -1.45 13.04
CA PRO A 71 -21.33 -2.13 13.18
C PRO A 71 -21.43 -3.55 13.75
N ALA A 72 -22.50 -3.86 14.50
CA ALA A 72 -22.73 -5.17 15.11
C ALA A 72 -23.40 -6.19 14.15
N ALA A 73 -23.93 -5.75 13.02
CA ALA A 73 -24.50 -6.64 12.01
C ALA A 73 -23.41 -7.23 11.10
N ASP A 74 -23.53 -8.50 10.72
CA ASP A 74 -22.56 -9.19 9.85
C ASP A 74 -22.63 -8.76 8.37
N GLY A 75 -23.65 -8.00 7.97
CA GLY A 75 -23.93 -7.67 6.56
C GLY A 75 -24.45 -8.86 5.75
N LEU A 76 -24.72 -8.66 4.46
CA LEU A 76 -25.14 -9.70 3.52
C LEU A 76 -24.50 -9.49 2.15
N VAL A 77 -24.24 -10.61 1.46
CA VAL A 77 -23.91 -10.63 0.03
C VAL A 77 -25.01 -11.42 -0.67
N ASP A 78 -25.85 -10.76 -1.46
CA ASP A 78 -26.98 -11.40 -2.16
C ASP A 78 -26.57 -11.83 -3.56
N VAL A 79 -25.96 -13.01 -3.66
CA VAL A 79 -25.44 -13.53 -4.94
C VAL A 79 -26.56 -13.75 -5.97
N ASP A 80 -27.79 -13.98 -5.51
CA ASP A 80 -28.94 -14.24 -6.38
C ASP A 80 -29.51 -12.95 -7.01
N ASP A 81 -29.26 -11.79 -6.39
CA ASP A 81 -29.68 -10.46 -6.90
C ASP A 81 -28.60 -9.78 -7.77
N ARG A 82 -27.63 -10.56 -8.27
CA ARG A 82 -26.55 -10.03 -9.11
C ARG A 82 -27.06 -9.60 -10.48
N GLY A 83 -27.11 -8.28 -10.69
CA GLY A 83 -27.42 -7.66 -11.97
C GLY A 83 -26.35 -7.89 -13.05
N ASP A 84 -26.69 -7.54 -14.29
CA ASP A 84 -25.72 -7.53 -15.39
C ASP A 84 -24.85 -6.26 -15.28
N TRP A 85 -23.58 -6.35 -15.66
CA TRP A 85 -22.69 -5.19 -15.64
C TRP A 85 -23.21 -4.05 -16.55
N ALA A 86 -23.99 -4.40 -17.58
CA ALA A 86 -24.63 -3.44 -18.48
C ALA A 86 -25.61 -2.50 -17.75
N ASP A 87 -26.18 -2.94 -16.63
CA ASP A 87 -27.13 -2.15 -15.83
C ASP A 87 -26.46 -0.89 -15.27
N THR A 88 -25.18 -0.95 -14.95
CA THR A 88 -24.36 0.21 -14.56
C THR A 88 -24.44 1.33 -15.59
N PHE A 89 -24.32 1.03 -16.89
CA PHE A 89 -24.37 2.04 -17.95
C PHE A 89 -25.78 2.56 -18.20
N ASN A 90 -26.78 1.68 -18.10
CA ASN A 90 -28.17 2.05 -18.31
C ASN A 90 -28.65 2.98 -17.19
N ILE A 91 -28.28 2.70 -15.95
CA ILE A 91 -28.73 3.43 -14.76
C ILE A 91 -27.93 4.72 -14.57
N LEU A 92 -26.61 4.69 -14.74
CA LEU A 92 -25.73 5.85 -14.59
C LEU A 92 -25.37 6.53 -15.92
N ALA A 93 -26.26 6.44 -16.91
CA ALA A 93 -26.04 6.97 -18.25
C ALA A 93 -25.60 8.46 -18.21
N GLY A 94 -24.39 8.72 -18.71
CA GLY A 94 -23.77 10.06 -18.75
C GLY A 94 -23.02 10.49 -17.49
N PHE A 95 -23.03 9.69 -16.42
CA PHE A 95 -22.18 9.89 -15.24
C PHE A 95 -20.88 9.10 -15.30
N VAL A 96 -20.80 8.07 -16.15
CA VAL A 96 -19.65 7.16 -16.22
C VAL A 96 -18.96 7.19 -17.58
N THR A 97 -17.65 6.95 -17.56
CA THR A 97 -16.81 6.69 -18.74
C THR A 97 -16.04 5.39 -18.57
N ILE A 98 -15.69 4.77 -19.70
CA ILE A 98 -14.88 3.56 -19.76
C ILE A 98 -13.49 3.91 -20.26
N ASP A 99 -12.47 3.50 -19.51
CA ASP A 99 -11.09 3.46 -19.96
C ASP A 99 -10.68 2.01 -20.19
N GLY A 100 -10.26 1.64 -21.40
CA GLY A 100 -9.70 0.32 -21.67
C GLY A 100 -10.11 -0.30 -23.00
N VAL A 101 -9.52 0.18 -24.08
CA VAL A 101 -9.17 -0.68 -25.23
C VAL A 101 -7.76 -0.29 -25.66
N GLN A 102 -6.74 -0.91 -25.07
CA GLN A 102 -5.52 -1.13 -25.85
C GLN A 102 -5.81 -2.33 -26.73
N GLU A 103 -5.94 -2.11 -28.04
CA GLU A 103 -5.88 -3.19 -29.02
C GLU A 103 -4.51 -3.86 -28.89
N ARG A 104 -4.36 -4.81 -27.98
CA ARG A 104 -3.33 -5.83 -28.13
C ARG A 104 -3.90 -6.83 -29.12
N GLU A 105 -3.18 -7.00 -30.23
CA GLU A 105 -3.47 -8.01 -31.24
C GLU A 105 -3.84 -9.33 -30.55
N VAL A 106 -5.09 -9.74 -30.72
CA VAL A 106 -5.56 -11.04 -30.25
C VAL A 106 -4.83 -12.07 -31.09
N ASP A 107 -3.77 -12.66 -30.56
CA ASP A 107 -3.16 -13.85 -31.14
C ASP A 107 -4.20 -14.97 -31.03
N ARG A 108 -4.92 -15.22 -32.13
CA ARG A 108 -5.93 -16.27 -32.24
C ARG A 108 -5.21 -17.61 -32.33
N GLY A 109 -4.70 -18.10 -31.20
CA GLY A 109 -4.28 -19.48 -31.05
C GLY A 109 -5.47 -20.40 -31.29
N VAL A 110 -5.43 -21.14 -32.39
CA VAL A 110 -6.42 -22.18 -32.70
C VAL A 110 -6.03 -23.43 -31.91
N ASP A 111 -6.76 -23.74 -30.85
CA ASP A 111 -6.66 -25.06 -30.23
C ASP A 111 -7.15 -26.12 -31.23
N SER A 112 -6.50 -27.28 -31.23
CA SER A 112 -6.67 -28.39 -32.18
C SER A 112 -8.04 -29.13 -32.07
N ALA A 113 -9.04 -28.48 -31.48
CA ALA A 113 -10.43 -28.92 -31.42
C ALA A 113 -11.43 -27.99 -32.15
N GLY A 114 -10.97 -26.85 -32.71
CA GLY A 114 -11.80 -26.00 -33.57
C GLY A 114 -12.92 -25.20 -32.87
N ASP A 115 -12.88 -25.08 -31.55
CA ASP A 115 -13.80 -24.22 -30.80
C ASP A 115 -13.11 -22.89 -30.45
N VAL A 116 -13.66 -21.77 -30.89
CA VAL A 116 -13.15 -20.43 -30.55
C VAL A 116 -13.73 -20.08 -29.19
N SER A 117 -12.88 -20.04 -28.15
CA SER A 117 -13.26 -19.71 -26.77
C SER A 117 -13.66 -18.23 -26.62
N MET A 118 -14.82 -17.87 -27.13
CA MET A 118 -15.42 -16.52 -27.08
C MET A 118 -15.69 -16.06 -25.62
N THR A 119 -15.92 -17.00 -24.71
CA THR A 119 -16.24 -16.73 -23.30
C THR A 119 -15.03 -16.23 -22.50
N HIS A 120 -13.84 -16.79 -22.75
CA HIS A 120 -12.62 -16.35 -22.08
C HIS A 120 -12.15 -14.98 -22.59
N ALA A 121 -12.32 -14.72 -23.89
CA ALA A 121 -12.01 -13.42 -24.49
C ALA A 121 -12.92 -12.31 -23.95
N ASN A 122 -14.23 -12.53 -23.87
CA ASN A 122 -15.17 -11.54 -23.31
C ASN A 122 -14.86 -11.24 -21.84
N ARG A 123 -14.56 -12.26 -21.04
CA ARG A 123 -14.18 -12.09 -19.64
C ARG A 123 -12.89 -11.29 -19.46
N GLN A 124 -11.86 -11.56 -20.27
CA GLN A 124 -10.62 -10.78 -20.24
C GLN A 124 -10.84 -9.32 -20.64
N ILE A 125 -11.73 -9.06 -21.60
CA ILE A 125 -12.11 -7.70 -21.99
C ILE A 125 -12.80 -7.00 -20.82
N GLU A 126 -13.77 -7.63 -20.17
CA GLU A 126 -14.49 -7.10 -19.00
C GLU A 126 -13.56 -6.81 -17.81
N GLU A 127 -12.59 -7.69 -17.55
CA GLU A 127 -11.56 -7.51 -16.52
C GLU A 127 -10.54 -6.40 -16.88
N SER A 128 -10.41 -6.02 -18.15
CA SER A 128 -9.51 -4.96 -18.62
C SER A 128 -10.14 -3.57 -18.64
N ILE A 129 -11.46 -3.52 -18.84
CA ILE A 129 -12.25 -2.30 -18.83
C ILE A 129 -12.28 -1.72 -17.42
N ARG A 130 -12.05 -0.41 -17.29
CA ARG A 130 -12.16 0.34 -16.03
C ARG A 130 -13.26 1.39 -16.15
N VAL A 131 -14.12 1.46 -15.15
CA VAL A 131 -15.22 2.44 -15.10
C VAL A 131 -14.85 3.57 -14.14
N ARG A 132 -15.10 4.81 -14.56
CA ARG A 132 -14.86 6.02 -13.76
C ARG A 132 -16.02 6.98 -13.88
N LEU A 133 -16.11 7.93 -12.95
CA LEU A 133 -16.95 9.11 -13.17
C LEU A 133 -16.46 9.88 -14.39
N ALA A 134 -17.40 10.27 -15.24
CA ALA A 134 -17.13 10.96 -16.50
C ALA A 134 -16.42 12.31 -16.31
N HIS A 135 -16.61 12.94 -15.15
CA HIS A 135 -15.95 14.20 -14.80
C HIS A 135 -15.82 14.36 -13.29
N PHE A 136 -14.74 15.00 -12.82
CA PHE A 136 -14.48 15.21 -11.38
C PHE A 136 -15.59 16.00 -10.68
N SER A 137 -16.25 16.92 -11.40
CA SER A 137 -17.34 17.74 -10.85
C SER A 137 -18.61 16.94 -10.51
N VAL A 138 -18.75 15.71 -10.99
CA VAL A 138 -19.84 14.82 -10.56
C VAL A 138 -19.70 14.52 -9.07
N LYS A 139 -18.50 14.14 -8.63
CA LYS A 139 -18.21 13.89 -7.21
C LYS A 139 -18.42 15.16 -6.38
N GLU A 140 -17.91 16.29 -6.84
CA GLU A 140 -18.09 17.60 -6.17
C GLU A 140 -19.58 17.93 -5.99
N HIS A 141 -20.40 17.66 -7.00
CA HIS A 141 -21.85 17.87 -6.92
C HIS A 141 -22.52 16.95 -5.89
N LEU A 142 -22.15 15.67 -5.86
CA LEU A 142 -22.71 14.68 -4.94
C LEU A 142 -22.34 14.99 -3.48
N GLU A 143 -21.16 15.54 -3.23
CA GLU A 143 -20.71 15.94 -1.88
C GLU A 143 -21.28 17.30 -1.44
N SER A 144 -21.66 18.14 -2.41
CA SER A 144 -22.09 19.52 -2.16
C SER A 144 -23.38 19.59 -1.33
N ALA A 145 -23.38 20.45 -0.30
CA ALA A 145 -24.57 20.77 0.47
C ALA A 145 -25.72 21.34 -0.39
N ARG A 146 -25.44 21.81 -1.62
CA ARG A 146 -26.46 22.30 -2.56
C ARG A 146 -27.45 21.20 -2.98
N ILE A 147 -27.01 19.93 -3.05
CA ILE A 147 -27.90 18.82 -3.45
C ILE A 147 -28.96 18.53 -2.37
N LEU A 148 -28.69 18.84 -1.10
CA LEU A 148 -29.61 18.61 0.02
C LEU A 148 -30.91 19.42 -0.10
N GLY A 149 -30.86 20.57 -0.77
CA GLY A 149 -32.03 21.41 -1.06
C GLY A 149 -32.80 21.01 -2.32
N SER A 150 -32.39 19.94 -3.00
CA SER A 150 -32.98 19.48 -4.26
C SER A 150 -33.73 18.16 -4.12
N ASP A 151 -34.51 17.80 -5.14
CA ASP A 151 -35.18 16.49 -5.21
C ASP A 151 -34.17 15.31 -5.29
N ALA A 152 -32.92 15.60 -5.66
CA ALA A 152 -31.83 14.62 -5.75
C ALA A 152 -31.09 14.40 -4.42
N LYS A 153 -31.56 14.96 -3.30
CA LYS A 153 -30.91 14.86 -1.97
C LYS A 153 -30.63 13.42 -1.50
N TYR A 154 -31.34 12.44 -2.04
CA TYR A 154 -31.11 11.02 -1.77
C TYR A 154 -29.69 10.56 -2.18
N PHE A 155 -29.11 11.21 -3.19
CA PHE A 155 -27.77 10.91 -3.71
C PHE A 155 -26.66 11.76 -3.09
N HIS A 156 -26.95 12.50 -2.01
CA HIS A 156 -25.90 13.22 -1.27
C HIS A 156 -24.91 12.23 -0.66
N LEU A 157 -23.62 12.46 -0.87
CA LEU A 157 -22.54 11.62 -0.34
C LEU A 157 -21.78 12.38 0.75
N ASP A 158 -21.68 11.77 1.93
CA ASP A 158 -20.84 12.29 3.01
C ASP A 158 -19.52 11.51 3.07
N PRO A 159 -18.36 12.16 2.83
CA PRO A 159 -17.09 11.44 2.70
C PRO A 159 -16.77 10.46 3.84
N LEU A 160 -17.10 10.82 5.08
CA LEU A 160 -16.81 9.99 6.24
C LEU A 160 -17.73 8.77 6.30
N ARG A 161 -19.01 8.94 5.98
CA ARG A 161 -19.98 7.83 5.87
C ARG A 161 -19.66 6.93 4.70
N GLU A 162 -19.28 7.48 3.55
CA GLU A 162 -19.01 6.67 2.36
C GLU A 162 -17.73 5.85 2.52
N HIS A 163 -16.67 6.37 3.14
CA HIS A 163 -15.50 5.55 3.48
C HIS A 163 -15.84 4.43 4.47
N ARG A 164 -16.74 4.66 5.43
CA ARG A 164 -17.24 3.58 6.29
C ARG A 164 -18.01 2.54 5.50
N TYR A 165 -18.89 2.97 4.60
CA TYR A 165 -19.62 2.07 3.71
C TYR A 165 -18.66 1.17 2.93
N LEU A 166 -17.64 1.75 2.26
CA LEU A 166 -16.66 0.96 1.50
C LEU A 166 -15.85 0.01 2.40
N THR A 167 -15.38 0.45 3.57
CA THR A 167 -14.71 -0.46 4.51
C THR A 167 -15.60 -1.64 4.86
N TYR A 168 -16.85 -1.36 5.24
CA TYR A 168 -17.78 -2.38 5.68
C TYR A 168 -18.13 -3.33 4.54
N SER A 169 -18.36 -2.83 3.33
CA SER A 169 -18.62 -3.68 2.17
C SER A 169 -17.44 -4.60 1.87
N CYS A 170 -16.21 -4.09 1.92
CA CYS A 170 -15.02 -4.92 1.74
C CYS A 170 -14.91 -6.02 2.82
N LEU A 171 -15.13 -5.68 4.10
CA LEU A 171 -15.05 -6.66 5.19
C LEU A 171 -16.15 -7.72 5.13
N VAL A 172 -17.37 -7.33 4.76
CA VAL A 172 -18.49 -8.25 4.54
C VAL A 172 -18.19 -9.19 3.39
N TYR A 173 -17.67 -8.67 2.29
CA TYR A 173 -17.28 -9.49 1.13
C TYR A 173 -16.16 -10.49 1.44
N LEU A 174 -15.12 -10.06 2.17
CA LEU A 174 -14.05 -10.95 2.62
C LEU A 174 -14.54 -12.03 3.58
N THR A 175 -15.51 -11.69 4.44
CA THR A 175 -16.16 -12.63 5.35
C THR A 175 -16.99 -13.65 4.58
N HIS A 176 -17.77 -13.20 3.60
CA HIS A 176 -18.53 -14.06 2.69
C HIS A 176 -17.63 -15.03 1.93
N TYR A 177 -16.55 -14.54 1.32
CA TYR A 177 -15.54 -15.39 0.66
C TYR A 177 -14.97 -16.45 1.62
N THR A 178 -14.61 -16.04 2.84
CA THR A 178 -14.04 -16.95 3.85
C THR A 178 -15.01 -18.07 4.24
N ALA A 179 -16.32 -17.78 4.28
CA ALA A 179 -17.36 -18.74 4.62
C ALA A 179 -17.91 -19.53 3.42
N SER A 180 -17.54 -19.15 2.19
CA SER A 180 -18.14 -19.71 0.98
C SER A 180 -17.73 -21.16 0.75
N PRO A 181 -18.67 -22.07 0.43
CA PRO A 181 -18.35 -23.43 0.02
C PRO A 181 -17.64 -23.50 -1.34
N LEU A 182 -17.66 -22.41 -2.13
CA LEU A 182 -16.98 -22.31 -3.42
C LEU A 182 -15.49 -21.97 -3.28
N LYS A 183 -15.03 -21.59 -2.08
CA LYS A 183 -13.64 -21.21 -1.82
C LYS A 183 -12.70 -22.39 -2.07
N THR A 184 -11.69 -22.18 -2.93
CA THR A 184 -10.64 -23.17 -3.19
C THR A 184 -9.26 -22.76 -2.65
N SER A 185 -9.09 -21.50 -2.22
CA SER A 185 -7.79 -20.88 -1.88
C SER A 185 -6.76 -20.99 -3.02
N THR A 186 -7.24 -20.89 -4.26
CA THR A 186 -6.39 -20.90 -5.47
C THR A 186 -6.77 -19.76 -6.40
N LYS A 187 -5.99 -19.57 -7.47
CA LYS A 187 -6.24 -18.52 -8.48
C LYS A 187 -7.63 -18.59 -9.12
N THR A 188 -8.32 -19.75 -9.11
CA THR A 188 -9.69 -19.85 -9.62
C THR A 188 -10.67 -19.01 -8.80
N ASP A 189 -10.38 -18.74 -7.53
CA ASP A 189 -11.20 -17.88 -6.68
C ASP A 189 -11.19 -16.43 -7.14
N LEU A 190 -10.12 -15.96 -7.81
CA LEU A 190 -10.07 -14.58 -8.35
C LEU A 190 -11.11 -14.38 -9.44
N ALA A 191 -11.40 -15.44 -10.18
CA ALA A 191 -12.47 -15.48 -11.16
C ALA A 191 -13.85 -15.64 -10.50
N ALA A 192 -13.98 -16.49 -9.49
CA ALA A 192 -15.27 -16.69 -8.81
C ALA A 192 -15.70 -15.49 -7.95
N PHE A 193 -14.74 -14.68 -7.49
CA PHE A 193 -14.96 -13.54 -6.61
C PHE A 193 -14.22 -12.28 -7.15
N PRO A 194 -14.72 -11.62 -8.20
CA PRO A 194 -14.05 -10.49 -8.85
C PRO A 194 -13.59 -9.35 -7.91
N LEU A 195 -14.38 -8.99 -6.89
CA LEU A 195 -14.03 -7.92 -5.93
C LEU A 195 -12.99 -8.33 -4.88
N LEU A 196 -12.56 -9.60 -4.84
CA LEU A 196 -11.79 -10.17 -3.72
C LEU A 196 -10.46 -9.46 -3.47
N VAL A 197 -9.69 -9.24 -4.54
CA VAL A 197 -8.37 -8.58 -4.43
C VAL A 197 -8.52 -7.11 -4.09
N HIS A 198 -9.50 -6.44 -4.70
CA HIS A 198 -9.81 -5.05 -4.39
C HIS A 198 -10.17 -4.90 -2.91
N ALA A 199 -11.16 -5.66 -2.44
CA ALA A 199 -11.61 -5.64 -1.06
C ALA A 199 -10.48 -5.91 -0.07
N ALA A 200 -9.64 -6.93 -0.34
CA ALA A 200 -8.51 -7.29 0.52
C ALA A 200 -7.45 -6.18 0.64
N LYS A 201 -7.24 -5.39 -0.42
CA LYS A 201 -6.23 -4.34 -0.48
C LYS A 201 -6.70 -3.00 0.08
N THR A 202 -7.98 -2.65 -0.11
CA THR A 202 -8.45 -1.26 0.08
C THR A 202 -9.21 -1.03 1.39
N TRP A 203 -9.75 -2.08 2.04
CA TRP A 203 -10.61 -1.91 3.21
C TRP A 203 -9.96 -1.08 4.33
N ALA A 204 -8.68 -1.31 4.60
CA ALA A 204 -7.92 -0.64 5.66
C ALA A 204 -7.61 0.82 5.31
N HIS A 205 -7.42 1.15 4.03
CA HIS A 205 -7.28 2.52 3.57
C HIS A 205 -8.58 3.30 3.79
N HIS A 206 -9.73 2.72 3.45
CA HIS A 206 -11.01 3.35 3.76
C HIS A 206 -11.24 3.46 5.27
N ALA A 207 -10.78 2.47 6.06
CA ALA A 207 -10.92 2.48 7.51
C ALA A 207 -10.19 3.66 8.15
N SER A 208 -8.97 3.98 7.68
CA SER A 208 -8.19 5.10 8.22
C SER A 208 -8.77 6.49 7.88
N LEU A 209 -9.66 6.57 6.88
CA LEU A 209 -10.35 7.80 6.50
C LEU A 209 -11.68 8.02 7.27
N GLN A 210 -12.12 7.03 8.06
CA GLN A 210 -13.29 7.14 8.92
C GLN A 210 -12.96 7.99 10.17
N GLN A 211 -13.05 9.32 10.08
CA GLN A 211 -12.97 10.13 11.30
C GLN A 211 -14.15 9.80 12.22
N ARG A 212 -13.88 9.42 13.49
CA ARG A 212 -14.85 9.16 14.58
C ARG A 212 -15.62 7.82 14.54
N SER A 213 -15.22 6.80 13.79
CA SER A 213 -15.80 5.45 13.99
C SER A 213 -15.08 4.71 15.13
N ASN A 214 -15.81 3.84 15.83
CA ASN A 214 -15.27 3.03 16.92
C ASN A 214 -14.58 1.74 16.43
N GLY A 215 -14.28 1.59 15.13
CA GLY A 215 -13.48 0.46 14.60
C GLY A 215 -13.99 -0.95 14.93
N VAL A 216 -15.22 -1.11 15.43
CA VAL A 216 -15.69 -2.37 16.03
C VAL A 216 -15.70 -3.51 15.01
N ARG A 217 -16.13 -3.24 13.78
CA ARG A 217 -16.21 -4.26 12.74
C ARG A 217 -14.82 -4.69 12.27
N GLU A 218 -13.91 -3.73 12.10
CA GLU A 218 -12.50 -3.95 11.80
C GLU A 218 -11.84 -4.80 12.90
N MET A 219 -12.12 -4.48 14.17
CA MET A 219 -11.65 -5.24 15.33
C MET A 219 -12.15 -6.69 15.31
N VAL A 220 -13.47 -6.89 15.18
CA VAL A 220 -14.10 -8.23 15.15
C VAL A 220 -13.54 -9.06 13.98
N PHE A 221 -13.35 -8.42 12.82
CA PHE A 221 -12.73 -9.07 11.67
C PHE A 221 -11.31 -9.56 11.97
N LEU A 222 -10.46 -8.72 12.54
CA LEU A 222 -9.07 -9.04 12.87
C LEU A 222 -8.94 -10.06 14.01
N GLN A 223 -9.88 -10.09 14.97
CA GLN A 223 -9.92 -11.08 16.05
C GLN A 223 -10.33 -12.47 15.57
N SER A 224 -11.13 -12.55 14.51
CA SER A 224 -11.56 -13.82 13.94
C SER A 224 -10.43 -14.48 13.11
N GLU A 225 -9.81 -15.52 13.66
CA GLU A 225 -8.80 -16.35 12.98
C GLU A 225 -9.15 -16.80 11.55
N PRO A 226 -10.36 -17.33 11.23
CA PRO A 226 -10.69 -17.71 9.87
C PRO A 226 -10.76 -16.51 8.92
N ARG A 227 -11.43 -15.41 9.31
CA ARG A 227 -11.53 -14.16 8.52
C ARG A 227 -10.15 -13.55 8.27
N LYS A 228 -9.34 -13.40 9.31
CA LYS A 228 -7.96 -12.90 9.22
C LYS A 228 -7.09 -13.77 8.31
N ARG A 229 -7.10 -15.10 8.49
CA ARG A 229 -6.34 -16.02 7.62
C ARG A 229 -6.83 -15.94 6.17
N GLY A 230 -8.14 -15.89 5.95
CA GLY A 230 -8.74 -15.74 4.62
C GLY A 230 -8.31 -14.45 3.94
N TRP A 231 -8.25 -13.34 4.66
CA TRP A 231 -7.71 -12.07 4.15
C TRP A 231 -6.22 -12.18 3.78
N LEU A 232 -5.39 -12.74 4.66
CA LEU A 232 -3.94 -12.86 4.45
C LEU A 232 -3.56 -13.85 3.33
N GLU A 233 -4.45 -14.78 2.98
CA GLU A 233 -4.32 -15.60 1.77
C GLU A 233 -4.41 -14.75 0.50
N ILE A 234 -5.17 -13.65 0.51
CA ILE A 234 -5.36 -12.79 -0.66
C ILE A 234 -4.35 -11.65 -0.69
N TYR A 235 -4.11 -11.02 0.46
CA TYR A 235 -3.26 -9.84 0.56
C TYR A 235 -2.51 -9.80 1.88
N THR A 236 -1.18 -9.76 1.80
CA THR A 236 -0.29 -9.55 2.95
C THR A 236 0.16 -8.09 2.99
N PRO A 237 -0.37 -7.25 3.91
CA PRO A 237 -0.05 -5.81 3.95
C PRO A 237 1.45 -5.53 4.16
N GLU A 238 2.19 -6.42 4.83
CA GLU A 238 3.63 -6.29 5.03
C GLU A 238 4.45 -6.47 3.74
N ARG A 239 3.88 -7.18 2.76
CA ARG A 239 4.53 -7.59 1.52
C ARG A 239 3.54 -7.52 0.35
N SER A 240 3.18 -6.31 -0.03
CA SER A 240 2.15 -6.05 -1.05
C SER A 240 2.48 -6.60 -2.44
N TRP A 241 3.75 -6.91 -2.73
CA TRP A 241 4.22 -7.54 -3.97
C TRP A 241 4.00 -9.05 -4.04
N VAL A 242 3.64 -9.69 -2.93
CA VAL A 242 3.35 -11.13 -2.90
C VAL A 242 2.00 -11.38 -3.58
N GLN A 243 1.99 -12.34 -4.50
CA GLN A 243 0.78 -12.72 -5.23
C GLN A 243 -0.23 -13.45 -4.31
N PRO A 244 -1.54 -13.32 -4.56
CA PRO A 244 -2.55 -14.07 -3.83
C PRO A 244 -2.27 -15.58 -3.78
N PHE A 245 -2.65 -16.21 -2.68
CA PHE A 245 -2.51 -17.63 -2.35
C PHE A 245 -1.08 -18.12 -2.19
N LYS A 246 -0.09 -17.23 -2.08
CA LYS A 246 1.29 -17.59 -1.74
C LYS A 246 1.45 -17.65 -0.22
N ARG A 247 1.92 -18.80 0.26
CA ARG A 247 2.14 -19.02 1.69
C ARG A 247 3.35 -18.24 2.20
N SER A 248 3.17 -17.65 3.37
CA SER A 248 4.24 -17.10 4.19
C SER A 248 4.79 -18.16 5.13
N ASN A 249 6.11 -18.17 5.33
CA ASN A 249 6.75 -18.98 6.38
C ASN A 249 6.73 -18.29 7.75
N TRP A 250 6.38 -17.00 7.81
CA TRP A 250 6.26 -16.23 9.05
C TRP A 250 4.93 -16.54 9.75
N GLY A 251 4.95 -16.58 11.09
CA GLY A 251 3.75 -16.72 11.90
C GLY A 251 2.75 -15.59 11.67
N ILE A 252 1.45 -15.90 11.68
CA ILE A 252 0.37 -14.91 11.55
C ILE A 252 0.34 -14.05 12.82
N GLY A 253 0.33 -12.73 12.66
CA GLY A 253 0.26 -11.79 13.78
C GLY A 253 -1.09 -11.80 14.53
N THR A 254 -1.10 -11.20 15.71
CA THR A 254 -2.35 -10.97 16.47
C THR A 254 -3.23 -9.91 15.81
N ALA A 255 -4.48 -9.76 16.29
CA ALA A 255 -5.32 -8.63 15.88
C ALA A 255 -4.66 -7.28 16.18
N LEU A 256 -3.99 -7.17 17.34
CA LEU A 256 -3.26 -5.96 17.75
C LEU A 256 -2.10 -5.68 16.78
N TYR A 257 -1.35 -6.70 16.38
CA TYR A 257 -0.29 -6.57 15.39
C TYR A 257 -0.81 -5.96 14.06
N TYR A 258 -1.91 -6.49 13.50
CA TYR A 258 -2.43 -6.01 12.22
C TYR A 258 -3.11 -4.63 12.35
N ALA A 259 -3.81 -4.37 13.44
CA ALA A 259 -4.36 -3.04 13.71
C ALA A 259 -3.23 -2.00 13.80
N SER A 260 -2.12 -2.35 14.46
CA SER A 260 -0.94 -1.50 14.59
C SER A 260 -0.21 -1.29 13.26
N LEU A 261 -0.04 -2.34 12.47
CA LEU A 261 0.53 -2.28 11.12
C LEU A 261 -0.28 -1.34 10.19
N LEU A 262 -1.61 -1.39 10.30
CA LEU A 262 -2.54 -0.61 9.48
C LEU A 262 -2.81 0.80 10.01
N GLY A 263 -2.29 1.15 11.19
CA GLY A 263 -2.51 2.48 11.79
C GLY A 263 -3.93 2.71 12.30
N LEU A 264 -4.66 1.65 12.64
CA LEU A 264 -6.06 1.73 13.07
C LEU A 264 -6.16 2.12 14.55
N GLU A 265 -5.93 3.41 14.84
CA GLU A 265 -5.85 3.98 16.20
C GLU A 265 -6.97 3.51 17.14
N ALA A 266 -8.24 3.64 16.72
CA ALA A 266 -9.39 3.24 17.52
C ALA A 266 -9.43 1.73 17.80
N VAL A 267 -9.07 0.91 16.80
CA VAL A 267 -9.02 -0.55 16.94
C VAL A 267 -7.91 -0.97 17.91
N VAL A 268 -6.75 -0.32 17.86
CA VAL A 268 -5.64 -0.55 18.80
C VAL A 268 -6.10 -0.24 20.23
N GLN A 269 -6.75 0.90 20.45
CA GLN A 269 -7.25 1.28 21.77
C GLN A 269 -8.29 0.30 22.33
N ASP A 270 -9.24 -0.14 21.50
CA ASP A 270 -10.28 -1.09 21.90
C ASP A 270 -9.70 -2.48 22.19
N LEU A 271 -8.75 -2.96 21.40
CA LEU A 271 -8.05 -4.23 21.65
C LEU A 271 -7.28 -4.21 22.97
N LEU A 272 -6.56 -3.12 23.25
CA LEU A 272 -5.83 -2.95 24.52
C LEU A 272 -6.78 -2.86 25.72
N SER A 273 -7.90 -2.13 25.57
CA SER A 273 -8.96 -2.07 26.58
C SER A 273 -9.59 -3.45 26.83
N GLY A 274 -9.67 -4.29 25.79
CA GLY A 274 -10.05 -5.69 25.84
C GLY A 274 -9.00 -6.66 26.41
N ARG A 275 -7.90 -6.14 26.99
CA ARG A 275 -6.78 -6.90 27.57
C ARG A 275 -5.97 -7.73 26.55
N ALA A 276 -5.85 -7.27 25.31
CA ALA A 276 -4.85 -7.82 24.40
C ALA A 276 -3.44 -7.63 25.01
N ASP A 277 -2.63 -8.68 25.01
CA ASP A 277 -1.25 -8.61 25.48
C ASP A 277 -0.39 -7.83 24.46
N VAL A 278 0.06 -6.64 24.87
CA VAL A 278 0.84 -5.69 24.06
C VAL A 278 2.16 -6.29 23.56
N ASN A 279 2.74 -7.25 24.28
CA ASN A 279 4.05 -7.83 24.00
C ASN A 279 3.99 -9.16 23.23
N THR A 280 2.79 -9.55 22.77
CA THR A 280 2.63 -10.79 21.99
C THR A 280 3.49 -10.76 20.73
N GLN A 281 4.34 -11.77 20.59
CA GLN A 281 5.19 -11.95 19.41
C GLN A 281 4.42 -12.61 18.25
N GLY A 282 4.69 -12.20 17.02
CA GLY A 282 4.12 -12.73 15.80
C GLY A 282 4.12 -11.73 14.64
N GLY A 283 3.88 -12.24 13.43
CA GLY A 283 3.92 -11.45 12.21
C GLY A 283 5.33 -11.24 11.65
N TYR A 284 5.41 -10.56 10.52
CA TYR A 284 6.66 -10.29 9.80
C TYR A 284 7.58 -9.33 10.56
N TYR A 285 7.01 -8.30 11.18
CA TYR A 285 7.81 -7.32 11.93
C TYR A 285 8.28 -7.87 13.27
N GLY A 286 7.50 -8.74 13.91
CA GLY A 286 7.83 -9.47 15.15
C GLY A 286 6.87 -9.17 16.32
N ASN A 287 6.36 -7.95 16.46
CA ASN A 287 5.25 -7.61 17.36
C ASN A 287 4.51 -6.33 16.92
N ALA A 288 3.51 -5.90 17.70
CA ALA A 288 2.68 -4.73 17.38
C ALA A 288 3.46 -3.40 17.37
N LEU A 289 4.39 -3.20 18.30
CA LEU A 289 5.22 -1.99 18.37
C LEU A 289 6.17 -1.90 17.16
N GLN A 290 6.82 -3.01 16.82
CA GLN A 290 7.71 -3.12 15.66
C GLN A 290 6.94 -2.86 14.34
N ALA A 291 5.72 -3.41 14.21
CA ALA A 291 4.87 -3.18 13.03
C ALA A 291 4.44 -1.71 12.88
N ALA A 292 3.94 -1.09 13.96
CA ALA A 292 3.59 0.33 13.94
C ALA A 292 4.81 1.21 13.64
N SER A 293 5.98 0.85 14.19
CA SER A 293 7.21 1.61 14.03
C SER A 293 7.73 1.56 12.60
N GLY A 294 7.73 0.37 11.98
CA GLY A 294 8.11 0.19 10.58
C GLY A 294 7.12 0.77 9.56
N CYS A 295 5.90 1.11 9.97
CA CYS A 295 4.92 1.80 9.13
C CYS A 295 4.78 3.30 9.45
N GLY A 296 5.49 3.81 10.46
CA GLY A 296 5.51 5.24 10.78
C GLY A 296 4.26 5.74 11.50
N HIS A 297 3.47 4.86 12.13
CA HIS A 297 2.21 5.24 12.78
C HIS A 297 2.46 5.86 14.16
N GLU A 298 2.94 7.11 14.19
CA GLU A 298 3.38 7.86 15.40
C GLU A 298 2.42 7.69 16.59
N LYS A 299 1.12 7.93 16.41
CA LYS A 299 0.15 7.83 17.50
C LYS A 299 -0.05 6.41 18.01
N VAL A 300 0.00 5.41 17.13
CA VAL A 300 -0.10 4.00 17.53
C VAL A 300 1.14 3.61 18.32
N VAL A 301 2.34 4.03 17.87
CA VAL A 301 3.59 3.83 18.61
C VAL A 301 3.48 4.44 20.02
N GLN A 302 2.99 5.69 20.13
CA GLN A 302 2.79 6.34 21.43
C GLN A 302 1.85 5.53 22.33
N ILE A 303 0.68 5.13 21.82
CA ILE A 303 -0.29 4.33 22.57
C ILE A 303 0.34 3.04 23.09
N LEU A 304 1.11 2.33 22.26
CA LEU A 304 1.75 1.05 22.63
C LEU A 304 2.83 1.26 23.70
N ILE A 305 3.65 2.31 23.59
CA ILE A 305 4.65 2.66 24.61
C ILE A 305 3.96 3.01 25.93
N ASP A 306 2.91 3.84 25.90
CA ASP A 306 2.19 4.29 27.10
C ASP A 306 1.56 3.14 27.90
N VAL A 307 1.17 2.05 27.23
CA VAL A 307 0.63 0.84 27.88
C VAL A 307 1.69 -0.20 28.25
N GLY A 308 2.98 0.11 28.07
CA GLY A 308 4.09 -0.74 28.51
C GLY A 308 4.55 -1.79 27.50
N ALA A 309 4.47 -1.49 26.19
CA ALA A 309 5.18 -2.28 25.18
C ALA A 309 6.69 -2.32 25.48
N ASP A 310 7.29 -3.50 25.36
CA ASP A 310 8.74 -3.67 25.46
C ASP A 310 9.42 -3.08 24.21
N VAL A 311 10.00 -1.89 24.39
CA VAL A 311 10.70 -1.12 23.35
C VAL A 311 11.89 -1.89 22.78
N ASN A 312 12.50 -2.77 23.58
CA ASN A 312 13.71 -3.52 23.23
C ASN A 312 13.43 -4.98 22.85
N ALA A 313 12.16 -5.38 22.73
CA ALA A 313 11.79 -6.70 22.26
C ALA A 313 12.46 -7.01 20.92
N GLN A 314 13.07 -8.19 20.84
CA GLN A 314 13.73 -8.70 19.63
C GLN A 314 12.84 -9.72 18.92
N GLY A 315 12.80 -9.68 17.59
CA GLY A 315 12.03 -10.60 16.76
C GLY A 315 11.79 -10.09 15.34
N GLY A 316 11.17 -10.95 14.52
CA GLY A 316 10.81 -10.65 13.14
C GLY A 316 11.98 -10.35 12.21
N TYR A 317 11.66 -9.91 11.00
CA TYR A 317 12.63 -9.73 9.92
C TYR A 317 13.65 -8.61 10.20
N TYR A 318 13.21 -7.53 10.83
CA TYR A 318 14.04 -6.34 11.06
C TYR A 318 14.77 -6.32 12.41
N GLY A 319 14.42 -7.20 13.35
CA GLY A 319 15.06 -7.33 14.66
C GLY A 319 14.32 -6.61 15.78
N ASN A 320 14.21 -5.28 15.75
CA ASN A 320 13.48 -4.52 16.77
C ASN A 320 12.77 -3.27 16.22
N ALA A 321 12.06 -2.55 17.10
CA ALA A 321 11.22 -1.43 16.69
C ALA A 321 12.03 -0.26 16.13
N LEU A 322 13.20 0.01 16.74
CA LEU A 322 14.10 1.06 16.28
C LEU A 322 14.71 0.71 14.93
N GLN A 323 15.16 -0.53 14.73
CA GLN A 323 15.65 -1.01 13.43
C GLN A 323 14.57 -0.90 12.33
N ALA A 324 13.33 -1.30 12.62
CA ALA A 324 12.21 -1.21 11.68
C ALA A 324 11.87 0.26 11.30
N ALA A 325 11.86 1.18 12.27
CA ALA A 325 11.68 2.62 12.00
C ALA A 325 12.85 3.20 11.20
N SER A 326 14.08 2.77 11.51
CA SER A 326 15.31 3.27 10.92
C SER A 326 15.44 2.96 9.44
N ILE A 327 15.19 1.72 9.02
CA ILE A 327 15.27 1.35 7.59
C ILE A 327 14.22 2.08 6.74
N ARG A 328 13.08 2.43 7.33
CA ARG A 328 11.96 3.12 6.66
C ARG A 328 12.02 4.66 6.78
N GLY A 329 12.99 5.19 7.51
CA GLY A 329 13.22 6.63 7.62
C GLY A 329 12.23 7.37 8.51
N HIS A 330 11.58 6.68 9.45
CA HIS A 330 10.59 7.27 10.34
C HIS A 330 11.25 8.00 11.53
N GLU A 331 11.84 9.15 11.24
CA GLU A 331 12.58 10.03 12.17
C GLU A 331 11.89 10.22 13.53
N LYS A 332 10.63 10.67 13.53
CA LYS A 332 9.90 10.92 14.78
C LYS A 332 9.63 9.65 15.58
N VAL A 333 9.34 8.54 14.91
CA VAL A 333 9.15 7.25 15.57
C VAL A 333 10.46 6.79 16.19
N ALA A 334 11.59 6.92 15.47
CA ALA A 334 12.91 6.60 16.01
C ALA A 334 13.20 7.44 17.27
N GLN A 335 12.93 8.75 17.23
CA GLN A 335 13.07 9.62 18.39
C GLN A 335 12.20 9.16 19.56
N MET A 336 10.91 8.88 19.33
CA MET A 336 10.00 8.39 20.38
C MET A 336 10.50 7.10 21.03
N LEU A 337 11.03 6.16 20.24
CA LEU A 337 11.57 4.90 20.75
C LEU A 337 12.83 5.14 21.59
N ILE A 338 13.73 6.01 21.15
CA ILE A 338 14.94 6.40 21.90
C ILE A 338 14.56 7.07 23.22
N ASP A 339 13.62 8.02 23.18
CA ASP A 339 13.11 8.71 24.38
C ASP A 339 12.46 7.73 25.36
N ALA A 340 11.89 6.63 24.86
CA ALA A 340 11.32 5.53 25.64
C ALA A 340 12.36 4.48 26.09
N GLY A 341 13.66 4.68 25.83
CA GLY A 341 14.74 3.82 26.30
C GLY A 341 15.12 2.68 25.33
N ALA A 342 14.90 2.85 24.03
CA ALA A 342 15.44 1.93 23.03
C ALA A 342 16.98 1.87 23.11
N ASP A 343 17.52 0.65 23.11
CA ASP A 343 18.96 0.42 23.00
C ASP A 343 19.40 0.67 21.55
N VAL A 344 20.04 1.82 21.32
CA VAL A 344 20.54 2.24 20.00
C VAL A 344 21.62 1.33 19.44
N ASN A 345 22.29 0.54 20.28
CA ASN A 345 23.33 -0.40 19.91
C ASN A 345 22.83 -1.86 19.88
N ALA A 346 21.52 -2.08 20.06
CA ALA A 346 20.93 -3.41 19.97
C ALA A 346 21.21 -4.04 18.61
N ARG A 347 21.54 -5.33 18.65
CA ARG A 347 21.81 -6.15 17.48
C ARG A 347 20.77 -7.24 17.29
N GLY A 348 20.44 -7.54 16.04
CA GLY A 348 19.50 -8.59 15.69
C GLY A 348 18.76 -8.34 14.38
N GLY A 349 17.84 -9.25 14.05
CA GLY A 349 17.12 -9.26 12.78
C GLY A 349 17.82 -10.12 11.72
N GLU A 350 17.06 -10.54 10.71
CA GLU A 350 17.60 -11.31 9.58
C GLU A 350 18.16 -10.41 8.46
N ALA A 351 17.69 -9.16 8.41
CA ALA A 351 18.00 -8.25 7.31
C ALA A 351 19.28 -7.44 7.54
N LEU A 352 19.38 -6.76 8.69
CA LEU A 352 20.44 -5.80 9.02
C LEU A 352 20.73 -5.86 10.52
N ASP A 353 22.02 -5.82 10.91
CA ASP A 353 22.46 -6.15 12.26
C ASP A 353 22.22 -5.03 13.29
N SER A 354 22.00 -3.77 12.88
CA SER A 354 21.81 -2.64 13.81
C SER A 354 20.91 -1.53 13.26
N ALA A 355 20.44 -0.64 14.15
CA ALA A 355 19.62 0.52 13.77
C ALA A 355 20.39 1.51 12.86
N LEU A 356 21.69 1.69 13.10
CA LEU A 356 22.54 2.55 12.27
C LEU A 356 22.69 1.97 10.85
N GLN A 357 22.97 0.67 10.74
CA GLN A 357 23.03 0.01 9.43
C GLN A 357 21.68 0.05 8.71
N ALA A 358 20.57 -0.13 9.44
CA ALA A 358 19.22 0.03 8.92
C ALA A 358 18.98 1.42 8.31
N ALA A 359 19.25 2.48 9.08
CA ALA A 359 19.10 3.86 8.61
C ALA A 359 20.00 4.16 7.40
N THR A 360 21.24 3.68 7.43
CA THR A 360 22.20 3.87 6.35
C THR A 360 21.81 3.15 5.07
N PHE A 361 21.39 1.88 5.15
CA PHE A 361 20.92 1.13 3.97
C PHE A 361 19.74 1.83 3.30
N GLY A 362 18.81 2.37 4.10
CA GLY A 362 17.67 3.15 3.60
C GLY A 362 18.01 4.57 3.14
N GLY A 363 19.26 5.06 3.28
CA GLY A 363 19.64 6.43 2.93
C GLY A 363 19.06 7.51 3.86
N ASN A 364 18.65 7.13 5.07
CA ASN A 364 17.85 7.95 5.97
C ASN A 364 18.73 8.86 6.86
N ALA A 365 19.39 9.86 6.25
CA ALA A 365 20.36 10.72 6.93
C ALA A 365 19.85 11.38 8.23
N LYS A 366 18.57 11.74 8.30
CA LYS A 366 17.98 12.30 9.53
C LYS A 366 17.88 11.30 10.66
N VAL A 367 17.53 10.04 10.36
CA VAL A 367 17.52 8.99 11.38
C VAL A 367 18.95 8.67 11.82
N VAL A 368 19.91 8.65 10.89
CA VAL A 368 21.34 8.50 11.23
C VAL A 368 21.78 9.59 12.21
N GLN A 369 21.41 10.85 11.95
CA GLN A 369 21.69 11.95 12.87
C GLN A 369 21.07 11.74 14.26
N VAL A 370 19.79 11.38 14.34
CA VAL A 370 19.11 11.07 15.61
C VAL A 370 19.82 9.95 16.38
N LEU A 371 20.27 8.89 15.69
CA LEU A 371 21.00 7.78 16.33
C LEU A 371 22.38 8.22 16.85
N ILE A 372 23.09 9.07 16.12
CA ILE A 372 24.38 9.65 16.54
C ILE A 372 24.20 10.54 17.78
N GLU A 373 23.18 11.40 17.78
CA GLU A 373 22.84 12.25 18.91
C GLU A 373 22.47 11.41 20.16
N ALA A 374 21.91 10.22 19.96
CA ALA A 374 21.60 9.25 21.01
C ALA A 374 22.79 8.36 21.42
N GLY A 375 23.98 8.55 20.83
CA GLY A 375 25.21 7.85 21.23
C GLY A 375 25.39 6.45 20.63
N VAL A 376 24.87 6.21 19.42
CA VAL A 376 25.17 4.97 18.68
C VAL A 376 26.67 4.86 18.38
N ASP A 377 27.21 3.65 18.42
CA ASP A 377 28.57 3.38 17.96
C ASP A 377 28.65 3.48 16.44
N VAL A 378 29.17 4.62 15.95
CA VAL A 378 29.34 4.93 14.52
C VAL A 378 30.22 3.91 13.79
N ASN A 379 31.15 3.29 14.52
CA ASN A 379 32.15 2.35 13.98
C ASN A 379 31.80 0.89 14.27
N ALA A 380 30.57 0.63 14.72
CA ALA A 380 30.10 -0.72 14.96
C ALA A 380 30.18 -1.55 13.67
N HIS A 381 30.88 -2.69 13.78
CA HIS A 381 30.92 -3.68 12.72
C HIS A 381 29.64 -4.51 12.77
N GLY A 382 28.93 -4.63 11.65
CA GLY A 382 27.72 -5.46 11.58
C GLY A 382 27.94 -6.80 10.88
N GLY A 383 27.06 -7.75 11.16
CA GLY A 383 26.98 -9.02 10.43
C GLY A 383 26.23 -8.84 9.10
N GLY A 384 26.95 -8.83 7.97
CA GLY A 384 26.35 -8.73 6.63
C GLY A 384 27.39 -8.50 5.53
N GLY A 385 26.93 -8.26 4.29
CA GLY A 385 27.82 -7.98 3.14
C GLY A 385 28.53 -6.62 3.19
N TYR A 386 28.18 -5.78 4.16
CA TYR A 386 28.83 -4.49 4.44
C TYR A 386 29.30 -4.46 5.90
N SER A 387 30.55 -4.09 6.10
CA SER A 387 31.25 -4.10 7.40
C SER A 387 30.69 -3.11 8.39
N ASN A 388 30.50 -1.87 7.95
CA ASN A 388 30.12 -0.75 8.80
C ASN A 388 29.19 0.21 8.04
N ALA A 389 28.67 1.21 8.74
CA ALA A 389 27.76 2.20 8.18
C ALA A 389 28.39 2.98 7.02
N LEU A 390 29.63 3.45 7.16
CA LEU A 390 30.30 4.24 6.12
C LEU A 390 30.47 3.44 4.82
N HIS A 391 30.82 2.16 4.91
CA HIS A 391 30.95 1.26 3.76
C HIS A 391 29.61 1.09 3.03
N ALA A 392 28.53 0.84 3.78
CA ALA A 392 27.20 0.71 3.21
C ALA A 392 26.73 2.02 2.54
N ALA A 393 26.94 3.17 3.19
CA ALA A 393 26.56 4.48 2.64
C ALA A 393 27.32 4.78 1.34
N SER A 394 28.62 4.48 1.31
CA SER A 394 29.47 4.71 0.15
C SER A 394 29.15 3.75 -1.01
N ALA A 395 28.85 2.49 -0.73
CA ALA A 395 28.46 1.50 -1.73
C ALA A 395 27.09 1.77 -2.36
N LEU A 396 26.23 2.52 -1.67
CA LEU A 396 24.87 2.84 -2.12
C LEU A 396 24.75 4.28 -2.65
N GLY A 397 25.83 5.06 -2.65
CA GLY A 397 25.84 6.45 -3.13
C GLY A 397 25.08 7.43 -2.23
N HIS A 398 24.89 7.12 -0.94
CA HIS A 398 24.10 7.95 -0.03
C HIS A 398 24.90 9.17 0.49
N GLU A 399 25.17 10.13 -0.39
CA GLU A 399 26.00 11.33 -0.15
C GLU A 399 25.73 11.98 1.22
N LYS A 400 24.46 12.24 1.57
CA LYS A 400 24.11 12.89 2.84
C LYS A 400 24.45 12.03 4.06
N VAL A 401 24.27 10.71 3.97
CA VAL A 401 24.61 9.79 5.05
C VAL A 401 26.14 9.73 5.21
N VAL A 402 26.88 9.68 4.10
CA VAL A 402 28.35 9.74 4.11
C VAL A 402 28.83 10.99 4.82
N GLN A 403 28.29 12.18 4.50
CA GLN A 403 28.68 13.41 5.17
C GLN A 403 28.44 13.35 6.68
N VAL A 404 27.23 12.92 7.09
CA VAL A 404 26.86 12.83 8.51
C VAL A 404 27.78 11.86 9.27
N LEU A 405 28.16 10.73 8.66
CA LEU A 405 29.07 9.76 9.27
C LEU A 405 30.50 10.31 9.38
N ILE A 406 31.00 11.01 8.36
CA ILE A 406 32.31 11.70 8.40
C ILE A 406 32.34 12.73 9.52
N ASP A 407 31.31 13.58 9.60
CA ASP A 407 31.20 14.63 10.62
C ASP A 407 31.13 14.04 12.05
N ALA A 408 30.59 12.82 12.19
CA ALA A 408 30.50 12.08 13.44
C ALA A 408 31.76 11.26 13.79
N GLY A 409 32.83 11.34 12.97
CA GLY A 409 34.09 10.66 13.24
C GLY A 409 34.09 9.17 12.88
N ALA A 410 33.36 8.77 11.83
CA ALA A 410 33.49 7.44 11.26
C ALA A 410 34.94 7.15 10.83
N ASP A 411 35.41 5.93 11.08
CA ASP A 411 36.73 5.48 10.66
C ASP A 411 36.76 5.31 9.14
N LEU A 412 37.38 6.26 8.46
CA LEU A 412 37.49 6.28 7.00
C LEU A 412 38.32 5.11 6.45
N ASN A 413 39.21 4.56 7.27
CA ASN A 413 40.15 3.52 6.88
C ASN A 413 39.78 2.17 7.49
N ALA A 414 38.56 2.02 8.02
CA ALA A 414 38.05 0.74 8.45
C ALA A 414 38.13 -0.27 7.30
N GLN A 415 38.58 -1.47 7.61
CA GLN A 415 38.81 -2.54 6.63
C GLN A 415 37.98 -3.77 6.97
N ASP A 416 37.58 -4.51 5.94
CA ASP A 416 36.85 -5.77 6.10
C ASP A 416 37.12 -6.73 4.94
N GLU A 417 36.80 -8.00 5.18
CA GLU A 417 36.91 -9.11 4.23
C GLU A 417 35.71 -9.17 3.25
N GLY A 418 34.80 -8.19 3.29
CA GLY A 418 33.62 -8.09 2.43
C GLY A 418 33.91 -7.77 0.96
N LEU A 419 32.85 -7.66 0.15
CA LEU A 419 32.94 -7.46 -1.31
C LEU A 419 33.73 -6.19 -1.68
N TYR A 420 33.60 -5.15 -0.86
CA TYR A 420 34.39 -3.93 -0.90
C TYR A 420 35.10 -3.80 0.45
N SER A 421 36.43 -3.78 0.43
CA SER A 421 37.19 -3.82 1.67
C SER A 421 37.31 -2.48 2.39
N ASN A 422 37.00 -1.35 1.74
CA ASN A 422 36.88 -0.04 2.39
C ASN A 422 35.87 0.88 1.67
N ALA A 423 35.52 1.99 2.31
CA ALA A 423 34.51 2.93 1.80
C ALA A 423 34.89 3.56 0.45
N LEU A 424 36.18 3.85 0.22
CA LEU A 424 36.66 4.47 -1.02
C LEU A 424 36.57 3.51 -2.20
N LEU A 425 36.92 2.24 -2.00
CA LEU A 425 36.76 1.17 -2.99
C LEU A 425 35.29 0.97 -3.34
N ALA A 426 34.41 0.95 -2.34
CA ALA A 426 32.98 0.82 -2.55
C ALA A 426 32.42 1.95 -3.44
N ALA A 427 32.73 3.21 -3.11
CA ALA A 427 32.30 4.36 -3.89
C ALA A 427 32.88 4.37 -5.31
N SER A 428 34.16 3.99 -5.44
CA SER A 428 34.87 3.96 -6.72
C SER A 428 34.35 2.87 -7.64
N ALA A 429 34.04 1.68 -7.13
CA ALA A 429 33.44 0.59 -7.89
C ALA A 429 32.05 0.96 -8.43
N LYS A 430 31.28 1.78 -7.70
CA LYS A 430 29.97 2.25 -8.16
C LYS A 430 30.03 3.46 -9.08
N GLY A 431 31.18 4.14 -9.12
CA GLY A 431 31.39 5.35 -9.91
C GLY A 431 30.77 6.59 -9.27
N ASP A 432 30.60 6.60 -7.95
CA ASP A 432 30.03 7.74 -7.21
C ASP A 432 31.10 8.81 -6.96
N GLU A 433 31.42 9.59 -7.99
CA GLU A 433 32.49 10.60 -7.98
C GLU A 433 32.41 11.57 -6.80
N LYS A 434 31.20 11.98 -6.41
CA LYS A 434 31.01 12.88 -5.27
C LYS A 434 31.37 12.23 -3.95
N VAL A 435 30.95 10.98 -3.73
CA VAL A 435 31.29 10.25 -2.50
C VAL A 435 32.79 10.01 -2.44
N VAL A 436 33.41 9.66 -3.58
CA VAL A 436 34.87 9.57 -3.70
C VAL A 436 35.54 10.89 -3.29
N GLN A 437 35.07 12.02 -3.83
CA GLN A 437 35.62 13.32 -3.50
C GLN A 437 35.44 13.67 -2.02
N MET A 438 34.27 13.39 -1.44
CA MET A 438 34.02 13.60 -0.01
C MET A 438 34.97 12.81 0.88
N LEU A 439 35.23 11.54 0.55
CA LEU A 439 36.16 10.69 1.30
C LEU A 439 37.61 11.19 1.17
N ILE A 440 38.01 11.63 -0.03
CA ILE A 440 39.34 12.22 -0.28
C ILE A 440 39.51 13.52 0.51
N ASP A 441 38.51 14.40 0.48
CA ASP A 441 38.52 15.69 1.20
C ASP A 441 38.57 15.47 2.72
N ALA A 442 37.97 14.38 3.20
CA ALA A 442 38.03 13.96 4.61
C ALA A 442 39.36 13.29 4.99
N GLY A 443 40.25 13.01 4.04
CA GLY A 443 41.58 12.46 4.28
C GLY A 443 41.64 10.93 4.37
N VAL A 444 40.79 10.21 3.64
CA VAL A 444 40.90 8.74 3.51
C VAL A 444 42.24 8.34 2.89
N ASP A 445 42.81 7.20 3.30
CA ASP A 445 44.00 6.65 2.65
C ASP A 445 43.66 6.08 1.27
N VAL A 446 44.00 6.85 0.24
CA VAL A 446 43.80 6.46 -1.17
C VAL A 446 44.65 5.29 -1.63
N ASN A 447 45.69 4.92 -0.86
CA ASN A 447 46.61 3.83 -1.19
C ASN A 447 46.32 2.56 -0.39
N ALA A 448 45.19 2.48 0.33
CA ALA A 448 44.76 1.25 0.97
C ALA A 448 44.60 0.15 -0.09
N GLN A 449 45.56 -0.78 -0.11
CA GLN A 449 45.58 -1.96 -0.97
C GLN A 449 45.08 -3.12 -0.14
N GLU A 450 43.95 -3.73 -0.47
CA GLU A 450 43.53 -5.09 -0.07
C GLU A 450 42.02 -5.29 -0.25
N GLY A 451 41.53 -5.42 -1.47
CA GLY A 451 40.20 -5.98 -1.75
C GLY A 451 40.34 -7.37 -2.36
N GLN A 452 39.45 -8.32 -2.03
CA GLN A 452 39.45 -9.65 -2.67
C GLN A 452 39.23 -9.57 -4.20
N PHE A 453 38.51 -8.54 -4.66
CA PHE A 453 38.17 -8.35 -6.08
C PHE A 453 38.93 -7.20 -6.75
N TYR A 454 39.23 -6.11 -6.03
CA TYR A 454 39.92 -4.93 -6.55
C TYR A 454 41.10 -4.56 -5.67
N ASN A 455 42.30 -4.38 -6.26
CA ASN A 455 43.49 -4.06 -5.48
C ASN A 455 43.57 -2.58 -5.04
N ASN A 456 42.89 -1.66 -5.74
CA ASN A 456 42.82 -0.25 -5.38
C ASN A 456 41.61 0.46 -6.05
N ALA A 457 41.31 1.69 -5.60
CA ALA A 457 40.18 2.49 -6.07
C ALA A 457 40.22 2.77 -7.58
N LEU A 458 41.41 2.97 -8.14
CA LEU A 458 41.59 3.23 -9.56
C LEU A 458 41.25 2.01 -10.42
N GLN A 459 41.65 0.81 -9.97
CA GLN A 459 41.30 -0.45 -10.63
C GLN A 459 39.78 -0.71 -10.56
N ALA A 460 39.17 -0.50 -9.38
CA ALA A 460 37.73 -0.66 -9.20
C ALA A 460 36.90 0.23 -10.14
N ALA A 461 37.28 1.51 -10.26
CA ALA A 461 36.62 2.45 -11.16
C ALA A 461 36.81 2.10 -12.65
N SER A 462 37.98 1.56 -13.02
CA SER A 462 38.28 1.20 -14.41
C SER A 462 37.52 -0.03 -14.90
N GLU A 463 37.30 -1.04 -14.07
CA GLU A 463 36.68 -2.31 -14.48
C GLU A 463 35.15 -2.19 -14.63
N GLU A 464 34.46 -1.46 -13.75
CA GLU A 464 33.01 -1.21 -13.83
C GLU A 464 32.64 -0.22 -14.95
N GLY A 465 33.55 0.72 -15.29
CA GLY A 465 33.41 1.55 -16.48
C GLY A 465 33.36 0.73 -17.77
N HIS A 466 34.15 -0.34 -17.85
CA HIS A 466 34.15 -1.25 -19.00
C HIS A 466 32.92 -2.17 -19.06
N GLU A 467 32.36 -2.60 -17.92
CA GLU A 467 31.10 -3.35 -17.90
C GLU A 467 29.90 -2.48 -18.32
N LYS A 468 29.81 -1.22 -17.84
CA LYS A 468 28.76 -0.29 -18.26
C LYS A 468 28.81 0.02 -19.77
N GLU A 469 30.00 0.13 -20.37
CA GLU A 469 30.16 0.29 -21.82
C GLU A 469 29.73 -0.97 -22.61
N GLN A 470 29.98 -2.17 -22.08
CA GLN A 470 29.55 -3.43 -22.71
C GLN A 470 28.04 -3.69 -22.55
N THR A 471 27.41 -3.28 -21.44
CA THR A 471 25.95 -3.41 -21.26
C THR A 471 25.17 -2.32 -21.99
N SER A 472 25.75 -1.13 -22.14
CA SER A 472 25.17 -0.03 -22.96
C SER A 472 25.09 -0.38 -24.44
N THR A 473 25.85 -1.37 -24.92
CA THR A 473 25.73 -1.88 -26.29
C THR A 473 24.77 -3.06 -26.42
N LEU A 474 24.15 -3.51 -25.31
CA LEU A 474 23.34 -4.74 -25.27
C LEU A 474 21.97 -4.62 -24.58
N THR A 475 21.56 -3.47 -24.02
CA THR A 475 20.26 -3.36 -23.31
C THR A 475 19.49 -2.08 -23.62
N ASP A 476 18.65 -2.15 -24.66
CA ASP A 476 17.58 -1.18 -24.97
C ASP A 476 16.23 -1.57 -24.31
N ASP A 477 16.25 -2.44 -23.30
CA ASP A 477 15.05 -2.90 -22.59
C ASP A 477 15.27 -2.86 -21.06
N ALA A 478 14.90 -1.75 -20.41
CA ALA A 478 14.91 -1.60 -18.96
C ALA A 478 13.49 -1.40 -18.41
N ILE A 479 13.11 -2.26 -17.46
CA ILE A 479 11.92 -2.18 -16.61
C ILE A 479 12.20 -1.18 -15.46
N PRO A 480 11.31 -0.22 -15.15
CA PRO A 480 11.52 0.71 -14.03
C PRO A 480 11.02 0.13 -12.70
N VAL A 481 11.86 0.25 -11.67
CA VAL A 481 11.50 0.06 -10.25
C VAL A 481 10.87 1.36 -9.72
N ARG A 482 9.75 1.24 -9.02
CA ARG A 482 9.09 2.30 -8.25
C ARG A 482 9.11 1.98 -6.78
#